data_AF-A0A2K8Z666-F1
#
_entry.id   AF-A0A2K8Z666-F1
#
_cell.length_a   1.000
_cell.length_b   1.000
_cell.length_c   1.000
_cell.angle_alpha   90.00
_cell.angle_beta   90.00
_cell.angle_gamma   90.00
#
_symmetry.space_group_name_H-M   'P 1'
#
loop_
_entity.id
_entity.type
_entity.pdbx_description
1 polymer ?
#
loop_
_entity_poly.entity_id
_entity_poly.type
_entity_poly.pdbx_seq_one_letter_code
_entity_poly.pdbx_strand_id
1 'polypeptide(L)'
;MAQKKKTKPFPDYIIRDWEVSDGVNFAIALSRLTGWLLHVDWWTPTDDKEVAENMKSLRVYVGNNASQVYDFKGKQSLATFVKNIIQPISQKRGANYGSILTRFYSESQLFSLPMRVKPTENKINTAQKIIIDNKDFLGKIPKRQAPNIPAHIAADFSYRSCNLFATALNDLRDYKPVALMAKKYSDLFGGGELGYVHSFVFDNDGNAIDIWGKDTVENIAQRYGVVEYELSEPEHVNVNQKLKTNSPENYEKMYEKSVAIINEYFPAIK
;
A
#
# COMPACT_ATOMS: atom_id res chain seq x y z
N MET A 1 26.23 -1.90 28.04
CA MET A 1 25.59 -1.00 27.05
C MET A 1 24.17 -0.70 27.53
N ALA A 2 23.85 0.56 27.83
CA ALA A 2 22.48 0.92 28.21
C ALA A 2 21.55 0.74 26.99
N GLN A 3 20.54 -0.12 27.10
CA GLN A 3 19.47 -0.18 26.11
C GLN A 3 18.86 1.22 26.00
N LYS A 4 19.05 1.90 24.87
CA LYS A 4 18.31 3.13 24.56
C LYS A 4 16.82 2.79 24.65
N LYS A 5 16.18 3.26 25.72
CA LYS A 5 14.74 3.11 25.94
C LYS A 5 14.05 3.67 24.70
N LYS A 6 13.39 2.81 23.91
CA LYS A 6 12.70 3.25 22.69
C LYS A 6 11.70 4.33 23.09
N THR A 7 11.95 5.56 22.66
CA THR A 7 11.04 6.68 22.91
C THR A 7 9.74 6.38 22.18
N LYS A 8 8.66 6.21 22.93
CA LYS A 8 7.32 6.04 22.33
C LYS A 8 6.95 7.33 21.62
N PRO A 9 6.33 7.27 20.43
CA PRO A 9 5.99 8.47 19.69
C PRO A 9 4.92 9.30 20.40
N PHE A 10 4.02 8.67 21.17
CA PHE A 10 2.91 9.35 21.84
C PHE A 10 2.85 9.00 23.34
N PRO A 11 2.16 9.81 24.16
CA PRO A 11 1.93 9.50 25.57
C PRO A 11 1.21 8.16 25.78
N ASP A 12 1.52 7.48 26.89
CA ASP A 12 1.01 6.13 27.16
C ASP A 12 -0.52 6.04 27.24
N TYR A 13 -1.18 7.06 27.79
CA TYR A 13 -2.63 7.07 27.88
C TYR A 13 -3.29 7.14 26.50
N ILE A 14 -2.70 7.89 25.57
CA ILE A 14 -3.17 7.97 24.17
C ILE A 14 -2.94 6.64 23.44
N ILE A 15 -1.75 6.04 23.60
CA ILE A 15 -1.44 4.74 22.97
C ILE A 15 -2.40 3.66 23.45
N ARG A 16 -2.75 3.64 24.75
CA ARG A 16 -3.72 2.69 25.30
C ARG A 16 -5.12 2.87 24.70
N ASP A 17 -5.58 4.11 24.56
CA ASP A 17 -6.87 4.41 23.92
C ASP A 17 -6.90 3.92 22.46
N TRP A 18 -5.85 4.22 21.69
CA TRP A 18 -5.77 3.76 20.30
C TRP A 18 -5.64 2.24 20.19
N GLU A 19 -4.97 1.56 21.13
CA GLU A 19 -4.89 0.10 21.20
C GLU A 19 -6.27 -0.55 21.41
N VAL A 20 -7.10 0.03 22.29
CA VAL A 20 -8.48 -0.44 22.51
C VAL A 20 -9.36 -0.25 21.27
N SER A 21 -9.01 0.67 20.39
CA SER A 21 -9.73 0.96 19.14
C SER A 21 -9.14 0.31 17.88
N ASP A 22 -8.21 -0.65 18.02
CA ASP A 22 -7.49 -1.29 16.90
C ASP A 22 -6.78 -0.30 15.96
N GLY A 23 -6.46 0.90 16.44
CA GLY A 23 -5.86 1.95 15.63
C GLY A 23 -6.76 2.57 14.58
N VAL A 24 -8.04 2.21 14.50
CA VAL A 24 -8.96 2.65 13.43
C VAL A 24 -8.97 4.16 13.25
N ASN A 25 -9.24 4.91 14.33
CA ASN A 25 -9.33 6.38 14.26
C ASN A 25 -7.97 7.03 14.00
N PHE A 26 -6.89 6.46 14.54
CA PHE A 26 -5.52 6.93 14.32
C PHE A 26 -5.12 6.76 12.85
N ALA A 27 -5.36 5.58 12.27
CA ALA A 27 -4.98 5.27 10.90
C ALA A 27 -5.74 6.14 9.90
N ILE A 28 -7.04 6.35 10.10
CA ILE A 28 -7.84 7.26 9.26
C ILE A 28 -7.30 8.69 9.35
N ALA A 29 -7.07 9.19 10.56
CA ALA A 29 -6.49 10.53 10.75
C ALA A 29 -5.12 10.66 10.05
N LEU A 30 -4.27 9.64 10.16
CA LEU A 30 -2.96 9.62 9.52
C LEU A 30 -3.06 9.55 7.99
N SER A 31 -4.01 8.78 7.47
CA SER A 31 -4.28 8.70 6.03
C SER A 31 -4.76 10.04 5.47
N ARG A 32 -5.68 10.73 6.16
CA ARG A 32 -6.12 12.10 5.77
C ARG A 32 -4.95 13.08 5.70
N LEU A 33 -4.00 12.98 6.63
CA LEU A 33 -2.84 13.88 6.70
C LEU A 33 -1.76 13.59 5.65
N THR A 34 -1.64 12.34 5.21
CA THR A 34 -0.47 11.88 4.43
C THR A 34 -0.82 11.36 3.04
N GLY A 35 -2.10 11.08 2.79
CA GLY A 35 -2.60 10.47 1.57
C GLY A 35 -2.17 9.01 1.37
N TRP A 36 -1.52 8.38 2.36
CA TRP A 36 -1.02 7.01 2.27
C TRP A 36 -2.10 5.96 2.54
N LEU A 37 -1.76 4.71 2.20
CA LEU A 37 -2.68 3.60 2.11
C LEU A 37 -3.17 3.13 3.48
N LEU A 38 -4.49 3.04 3.65
CA LEU A 38 -5.15 2.41 4.78
C LEU A 38 -5.13 0.90 4.61
N HIS A 39 -4.44 0.22 5.52
CA HIS A 39 -4.38 -1.22 5.59
C HIS A 39 -5.28 -1.71 6.72
N VAL A 40 -6.00 -2.79 6.47
CA VAL A 40 -6.73 -3.54 7.49
C VAL A 40 -6.26 -4.97 7.44
N ASP A 41 -5.71 -5.45 8.55
CA ASP A 41 -5.44 -6.86 8.73
C ASP A 41 -6.67 -7.57 9.27
N TRP A 42 -6.98 -8.69 8.65
CA TRP A 42 -8.07 -9.58 8.99
C TRP A 42 -7.52 -10.93 9.40
N TRP A 43 -8.18 -11.58 10.36
CA TRP A 43 -8.09 -13.02 10.48
C TRP A 43 -9.23 -13.64 9.68
N THR A 44 -8.91 -14.58 8.81
CA THR A 44 -9.87 -15.32 7.98
C THR A 44 -9.82 -16.82 8.33
N PRO A 45 -10.97 -17.48 8.53
CA PRO A 45 -11.01 -18.94 8.62
C PRO A 45 -10.62 -19.58 7.29
N THR A 46 -10.09 -20.80 7.33
CA THR A 46 -9.63 -21.53 6.13
C THR A 46 -10.79 -21.98 5.23
N ASP A 47 -11.96 -22.26 5.81
CA ASP A 47 -13.08 -22.92 5.12
C ASP A 47 -14.15 -21.93 4.62
N ASP A 48 -14.03 -20.64 4.98
CA ASP A 48 -14.96 -19.61 4.55
C ASP A 48 -14.43 -18.85 3.33
N LYS A 49 -15.34 -18.48 2.43
CA LYS A 49 -15.02 -17.51 1.38
C LYS A 49 -14.50 -16.24 2.05
N GLU A 50 -13.53 -15.60 1.41
CA GLU A 50 -12.91 -14.36 1.89
C GLU A 50 -13.87 -13.14 1.84
N VAL A 51 -14.90 -13.20 2.68
CA VAL A 51 -16.00 -12.25 2.84
C VAL A 51 -15.82 -11.56 4.19
N ALA A 52 -15.80 -10.22 4.21
CA ALA A 52 -15.41 -9.43 5.37
C ALA A 52 -16.27 -9.72 6.61
N GLU A 53 -17.54 -10.07 6.41
CA GLU A 53 -18.51 -10.45 7.42
C GLU A 53 -18.12 -11.71 8.20
N ASN A 54 -17.36 -12.61 7.57
CA ASN A 54 -16.86 -13.85 8.20
C ASN A 54 -15.45 -13.66 8.78
N MET A 55 -14.83 -12.50 8.57
CA MET A 55 -13.49 -12.18 9.03
C MET A 55 -13.51 -11.39 10.34
N LYS A 56 -12.41 -11.49 11.09
CA LYS A 56 -12.20 -10.70 12.31
C LYS A 56 -11.15 -9.64 12.07
N SER A 57 -11.53 -8.37 12.16
CA SER A 57 -10.57 -7.26 12.04
C SER A 57 -9.53 -7.30 13.17
N LEU A 58 -8.26 -7.12 12.85
CA LEU A 58 -7.14 -7.19 13.78
C LEU A 58 -6.57 -5.80 14.10
N ARG A 59 -6.14 -5.06 13.08
CA ARG A 59 -5.46 -3.77 13.21
C ARG A 59 -5.68 -2.95 11.94
N VAL A 60 -5.86 -1.64 12.11
CA VAL A 60 -5.86 -0.69 11.00
C VAL A 60 -4.62 0.20 11.13
N TYR A 61 -3.90 0.39 10.03
CA TYR A 61 -2.65 1.16 10.02
C TYR A 61 -2.38 1.80 8.66
N VAL A 62 -1.36 2.66 8.61
CA VAL A 62 -0.89 3.29 7.36
C VAL A 62 0.44 2.67 6.94
N GLY A 63 0.58 2.35 5.66
CA GLY A 63 1.83 1.87 5.06
C GLY A 63 2.18 2.67 3.80
N ASN A 64 3.46 2.72 3.45
CA ASN A 64 3.95 3.45 2.27
C ASN A 64 4.04 2.58 1.00
N ASN A 65 3.25 1.50 0.92
CA ASN A 65 3.29 0.52 -0.17
C ASN A 65 4.70 -0.06 -0.45
N ALA A 66 5.55 -0.06 0.57
CA ALA A 66 6.86 -0.70 0.58
C ALA A 66 6.94 -1.59 1.84
N SER A 67 8.10 -1.63 2.49
CA SER A 67 8.32 -2.41 3.71
C SER A 67 8.04 -1.66 5.01
N GLN A 68 7.47 -0.45 5.01
CA GLN A 68 7.32 0.37 6.22
C GLN A 68 5.86 0.59 6.63
N VAL A 69 5.63 0.42 7.93
CA VAL A 69 4.35 0.66 8.60
C VAL A 69 4.50 1.86 9.55
N TYR A 70 3.50 2.74 9.51
CA TYR A 70 3.34 3.89 10.38
C TYR A 70 2.08 3.70 11.21
N ASP A 71 2.30 3.27 12.45
CA ASP A 71 1.27 3.05 13.45
C ASP A 71 1.56 3.94 14.67
N PHE A 72 0.61 4.05 15.60
CA PHE A 72 0.82 4.83 16.82
C PHE A 72 1.87 4.25 17.77
N LYS A 73 2.38 3.04 17.50
CA LYS A 73 3.59 2.51 18.16
C LYS A 73 4.90 2.95 17.48
N GLY A 74 4.81 3.72 16.39
CA GLY A 74 5.94 4.30 15.66
C GLY A 74 6.18 3.65 14.30
N LYS A 75 7.20 4.14 13.59
CA LYS A 75 7.69 3.57 12.33
C LYS A 75 8.34 2.21 12.58
N GLN A 76 7.90 1.18 11.85
CA GLN A 76 8.45 -0.18 11.92
C GLN A 76 8.49 -0.81 10.52
N SER A 77 9.35 -1.81 10.32
CA SER A 77 9.24 -2.65 9.12
C SER A 77 7.98 -3.51 9.18
N LEU A 78 7.41 -3.85 8.02
CA LEU A 78 6.22 -4.70 7.91
C LEU A 78 6.44 -6.05 8.61
N ALA A 79 7.58 -6.70 8.38
CA ALA A 79 7.93 -7.95 9.06
C ALA A 79 7.95 -7.82 10.60
N THR A 80 8.50 -6.72 11.12
CA THR A 80 8.52 -6.44 12.57
C THR A 80 7.11 -6.20 13.10
N PHE A 81 6.31 -5.44 12.35
CA PHE A 81 4.94 -5.11 12.71
C PHE A 81 4.05 -6.36 12.73
N VAL A 82 4.12 -7.20 11.69
CA VAL A 82 3.39 -8.46 11.61
C VAL A 82 3.74 -9.37 12.79
N LYS A 83 5.04 -9.61 13.03
CA LYS A 83 5.51 -10.49 14.10
C LYS A 83 5.11 -10.01 15.49
N ASN A 84 5.24 -8.71 15.77
CA ASN A 84 5.11 -8.19 17.14
C ASN A 84 3.71 -7.63 17.45
N ILE A 85 2.90 -7.30 16.44
CA ILE A 85 1.58 -6.69 16.62
C ILE A 85 0.49 -7.60 16.07
N ILE A 86 0.56 -7.96 14.79
CA ILE A 86 -0.55 -8.65 14.12
C ILE A 86 -0.67 -10.09 14.56
N GLN A 87 0.44 -10.83 14.62
CA GLN A 87 0.43 -12.24 15.01
C GLN A 87 -0.07 -12.46 16.45
N PRO A 88 0.32 -11.67 17.47
CA PRO A 88 -0.28 -11.76 18.79
C PRO A 88 -1.80 -11.47 18.80
N ILE A 89 -2.25 -10.51 18.00
CA ILE A 89 -3.69 -10.19 17.89
C ILE A 89 -4.43 -11.35 17.20
N SER A 90 -3.87 -11.93 16.14
CA SER A 90 -4.47 -13.04 15.40
C SER A 90 -4.53 -14.31 16.26
N GLN A 91 -3.50 -14.62 17.05
CA GLN A 91 -3.52 -15.75 17.99
C GLN A 91 -4.59 -15.58 19.09
N LYS A 92 -4.83 -14.33 19.52
CA LYS A 92 -5.83 -14.04 20.55
C LYS A 92 -7.27 -14.06 20.01
N ARG A 93 -7.49 -13.60 18.77
CA ARG A 93 -8.84 -13.40 18.19
C ARG A 93 -9.25 -14.51 17.23
N GLY A 94 -8.29 -15.13 16.58
CA GLY A 94 -8.48 -16.22 15.64
C GLY A 94 -8.91 -17.51 16.32
N ALA A 95 -9.40 -18.45 15.51
CA ALA A 95 -9.63 -19.83 15.91
C ALA A 95 -8.57 -20.74 15.28
N ASN A 96 -8.47 -22.00 15.74
CA ASN A 96 -7.39 -22.95 15.48
C ASN A 96 -6.93 -23.09 14.01
N TYR A 97 -7.80 -22.82 13.03
CA TYR A 97 -7.47 -22.85 11.60
C TYR A 97 -7.85 -21.55 10.90
N GLY A 98 -6.87 -20.84 10.35
CA GLY A 98 -7.07 -19.63 9.58
C GLY A 98 -5.76 -18.94 9.19
N SER A 99 -5.87 -17.86 8.44
CA SER A 99 -4.73 -17.05 7.98
C SER A 99 -4.93 -15.57 8.26
N ILE A 100 -3.86 -14.79 8.13
CA ILE A 100 -3.91 -13.33 8.14
C ILE A 100 -4.06 -12.86 6.70
N LEU A 101 -5.05 -12.00 6.46
CA LEU A 101 -5.29 -11.38 5.17
C LEU A 101 -5.27 -9.86 5.32
N THR A 102 -4.36 -9.20 4.61
CA THR A 102 -4.31 -7.74 4.55
C THR A 102 -5.13 -7.24 3.36
N ARG A 103 -6.03 -6.29 3.61
CA ARG A 103 -6.79 -5.61 2.55
C ARG A 103 -6.65 -4.09 2.67
N PHE A 104 -6.86 -3.41 1.56
CA PHE A 104 -6.81 -1.95 1.47
C PHE A 104 -8.18 -1.39 1.17
N TYR A 105 -8.50 -0.24 1.76
CA TYR A 105 -9.82 0.36 1.65
C TYR A 105 -9.75 1.87 1.51
N SER A 106 -10.76 2.43 0.84
CA SER A 106 -11.08 3.83 0.99
C SER A 106 -11.51 4.13 2.43
N GLU A 107 -11.43 5.39 2.82
CA GLU A 107 -11.96 5.81 4.10
C GLU A 107 -13.46 5.52 4.21
N SER A 108 -14.25 5.81 3.16
CA SER A 108 -15.70 5.58 3.15
C SER A 108 -16.08 4.10 3.34
N GLN A 109 -15.30 3.17 2.78
CA GLN A 109 -15.49 1.74 2.97
C GLN A 109 -15.26 1.34 4.43
N LEU A 110 -14.29 1.92 5.14
CA LEU A 110 -14.05 1.59 6.56
C LEU A 110 -15.28 1.86 7.45
N PHE A 111 -16.09 2.87 7.14
CA PHE A 111 -17.31 3.15 7.91
C PHE A 111 -18.37 2.04 7.77
N SER A 112 -18.44 1.39 6.61
CA SER A 112 -19.42 0.32 6.35
C SER A 112 -18.94 -1.07 6.79
N LEU A 113 -17.64 -1.36 6.74
CA LEU A 113 -17.08 -2.68 7.04
C LEU A 113 -17.41 -3.20 8.46
N PRO A 114 -17.59 -4.53 8.65
CA PRO A 114 -17.92 -5.15 9.93
C PRO A 114 -16.72 -5.22 10.90
N MET A 115 -16.05 -4.07 11.13
CA MET A 115 -14.94 -3.98 12.06
C MET A 115 -15.40 -4.06 13.50
N ARG A 116 -14.55 -4.61 14.38
CA ARG A 116 -14.78 -4.69 15.83
C ARG A 116 -15.05 -3.31 16.45
N VAL A 117 -14.37 -2.27 15.95
CA VAL A 117 -14.55 -0.88 16.39
C VAL A 117 -14.83 -0.03 15.17
N LYS A 118 -15.98 0.66 15.20
CA LYS A 118 -16.35 1.59 14.14
C LYS A 118 -15.62 2.94 14.29
N PRO A 119 -15.19 3.56 13.18
CA PRO A 119 -14.61 4.90 13.20
C PRO A 119 -15.66 5.93 13.62
N THR A 120 -15.20 7.03 14.24
CA THR A 120 -16.06 8.17 14.58
C THR A 120 -15.32 9.47 14.26
N GLU A 121 -15.99 10.42 13.63
CA GLU A 121 -15.37 11.71 13.25
C GLU A 121 -14.73 12.44 14.43
N ASN A 122 -15.39 12.46 15.59
CA ASN A 122 -14.83 13.12 16.78
C ASN A 122 -13.48 12.52 17.21
N LYS A 123 -13.34 11.19 17.19
CA LYS A 123 -12.07 10.52 17.53
C LYS A 123 -11.02 10.68 16.43
N ILE A 124 -11.43 10.68 15.16
CA ILE A 124 -10.53 10.95 14.03
C ILE A 124 -9.96 12.37 14.14
N ASN A 125 -10.81 13.37 14.32
CA ASN A 125 -10.40 14.77 14.47
C ASN A 125 -9.49 14.99 15.68
N THR A 126 -9.77 14.28 16.79
CA THR A 126 -8.90 14.31 17.98
C THR A 126 -7.53 13.68 17.67
N ALA A 127 -7.50 12.51 17.03
CA ALA A 127 -6.25 11.87 16.64
C ALA A 127 -5.45 12.73 15.65
N GLN A 128 -6.12 13.39 14.71
CA GLN A 128 -5.49 14.28 13.74
C GLN A 128 -4.76 15.44 14.42
N LYS A 129 -5.38 16.10 15.41
CA LYS A 129 -4.73 17.15 16.21
C LYS A 129 -3.47 16.63 16.91
N ILE A 130 -3.59 15.50 17.60
CA ILE A 130 -2.46 14.86 18.32
C ILE A 130 -1.31 14.51 17.37
N ILE A 131 -1.62 14.02 16.16
CA ILE A 131 -0.63 13.67 15.15
C ILE A 131 0.06 14.93 14.61
N ILE A 132 -0.69 16.00 14.32
CA ILE A 132 -0.15 17.29 13.84
C ILE A 132 0.82 17.90 14.85
N ASP A 133 0.48 17.85 16.14
CA ASP A 133 1.33 18.37 17.22
C ASP A 133 2.64 17.58 17.34
N ASN A 134 2.68 16.34 16.87
CA ASN A 134 3.85 15.48 16.85
C ASN A 134 4.62 15.55 15.53
N LYS A 135 5.31 16.68 15.32
CA LYS A 135 6.11 16.94 14.11
C LYS A 135 7.19 15.88 13.86
N ASP A 136 7.81 15.34 14.90
CA ASP A 136 8.85 14.30 14.81
C ASP A 136 8.31 12.96 14.27
N PHE A 137 7.07 12.62 14.60
CA PHE A 137 6.42 11.43 14.04
C PHE A 137 6.07 11.66 12.56
N LEU A 138 5.42 12.79 12.25
CA LEU A 138 5.03 13.12 10.87
C LEU A 138 6.23 13.25 9.93
N GLY A 139 7.32 13.85 10.39
CA GLY A 139 8.54 14.03 9.59
C GLY A 139 9.22 12.72 9.17
N LYS A 140 8.84 11.57 9.75
CA LYS A 140 9.36 10.25 9.38
C LYS A 140 8.61 9.60 8.22
N ILE A 141 7.46 10.17 7.83
CA ILE A 141 6.58 9.62 6.80
C ILE A 141 6.94 10.30 5.48
N PRO A 142 7.31 9.53 4.43
CA PRO A 142 7.62 10.11 3.13
C PRO A 142 6.38 10.81 2.57
N LYS A 143 6.58 11.87 1.80
CA LYS A 143 5.48 12.47 1.03
C LYS A 143 5.16 11.57 -0.15
N ARG A 144 3.88 11.53 -0.54
CA ARG A 144 3.48 10.92 -1.81
C ARG A 144 3.89 11.83 -2.97
N GLN A 145 4.26 11.20 -4.07
CA GLN A 145 4.64 11.90 -5.28
C GLN A 145 3.39 12.25 -6.09
N ALA A 146 3.45 13.37 -6.80
CA ALA A 146 2.40 13.76 -7.73
C ALA A 146 2.18 12.66 -8.79
N PRO A 147 0.93 12.43 -9.23
CA PRO A 147 -0.25 13.28 -9.01
C PRO A 147 -1.11 12.93 -7.79
N ASN A 148 -0.61 12.18 -6.81
CA ASN A 148 -1.32 11.86 -5.56
C ASN A 148 -2.70 11.17 -5.76
N ILE A 149 -2.80 10.24 -6.73
CA ILE A 149 -3.98 9.38 -6.93
C ILE A 149 -4.40 8.79 -5.57
N PRO A 150 -5.68 8.76 -5.18
CA PRO A 150 -6.10 8.17 -3.90
C PRO A 150 -5.47 6.79 -3.68
N ALA A 151 -4.80 6.58 -2.54
CA ALA A 151 -3.93 5.41 -2.37
C ALA A 151 -4.68 4.08 -2.51
N HIS A 152 -5.94 4.00 -2.07
CA HIS A 152 -6.76 2.81 -2.24
C HIS A 152 -7.02 2.47 -3.70
N ILE A 153 -7.13 3.47 -4.58
CA ILE A 153 -7.22 3.27 -6.04
C ILE A 153 -5.87 2.81 -6.59
N ALA A 154 -4.78 3.45 -6.15
CA ALA A 154 -3.44 3.06 -6.59
C ALA A 154 -3.08 1.62 -6.20
N ALA A 155 -3.57 1.14 -5.05
CA ALA A 155 -3.37 -0.22 -4.58
C ALA A 155 -3.98 -1.29 -5.50
N ASP A 156 -5.05 -0.97 -6.23
CA ASP A 156 -5.67 -1.88 -7.21
C ASP A 156 -4.76 -2.21 -8.41
N PHE A 157 -3.69 -1.42 -8.58
CA PHE A 157 -2.68 -1.62 -9.62
C PHE A 157 -1.47 -2.43 -9.14
N SER A 158 -1.54 -2.97 -7.93
CA SER A 158 -0.63 -4.02 -7.46
C SER A 158 -0.88 -5.32 -8.25
N TYR A 159 0.08 -6.26 -8.23
CA TYR A 159 -0.04 -7.58 -8.86
C TYR A 159 -0.46 -7.56 -10.35
N ARG A 160 0.49 -7.22 -11.24
CA ARG A 160 0.36 -7.23 -12.71
C ARG A 160 -0.50 -6.13 -13.33
N SER A 161 -1.48 -5.58 -12.60
CA SER A 161 -2.31 -4.47 -13.10
C SER A 161 -1.51 -3.20 -13.45
N CYS A 162 -0.34 -3.00 -12.82
CA CYS A 162 0.62 -1.96 -13.20
C CYS A 162 1.04 -1.98 -14.68
N ASN A 163 1.04 -3.15 -15.32
CA ASN A 163 1.33 -3.27 -16.75
C ASN A 163 0.29 -2.51 -17.57
N LEU A 164 -0.99 -2.71 -17.28
CA LEU A 164 -2.10 -2.06 -17.99
C LEU A 164 -2.10 -0.54 -17.80
N PHE A 165 -1.70 -0.08 -16.62
CA PHE A 165 -1.54 1.35 -16.37
C PHE A 165 -0.43 1.97 -17.23
N ALA A 166 0.74 1.30 -17.30
CA ALA A 166 1.84 1.74 -18.15
C ALA A 166 1.48 1.68 -19.65
N THR A 167 0.76 0.63 -20.09
CA THR A 167 0.24 0.52 -21.45
C THR A 167 -0.71 1.67 -21.78
N ALA A 168 -1.68 1.96 -20.91
CA ALA A 168 -2.61 3.06 -21.13
C ALA A 168 -1.91 4.44 -21.13
N LEU A 169 -0.86 4.63 -20.33
CA LEU A 169 -0.04 5.85 -20.39
C LEU A 169 0.69 5.98 -21.72
N ASN A 170 1.21 4.88 -22.28
CA ASN A 170 1.77 4.87 -23.62
C ASN A 170 0.72 5.29 -24.66
N ASP A 171 -0.44 4.61 -24.68
CA ASP A 171 -1.48 4.87 -25.66
C ASP A 171 -2.03 6.30 -25.61
N LEU A 172 -2.09 6.90 -24.42
CA LEU A 172 -2.70 8.21 -24.19
C LEU A 172 -1.71 9.40 -24.19
N ARG A 173 -0.43 9.16 -23.90
CA ARG A 173 0.58 10.22 -23.68
C ARG A 173 1.90 9.96 -24.40
N ASP A 174 2.01 8.88 -25.16
CA ASP A 174 3.21 8.46 -25.89
C ASP A 174 4.44 8.24 -24.99
N TYR A 175 4.21 7.94 -23.71
CA TYR A 175 5.28 7.60 -22.79
C TYR A 175 5.76 6.17 -22.99
N LYS A 176 7.06 5.93 -22.95
CA LYS A 176 7.64 4.63 -23.27
C LYS A 176 7.49 3.66 -22.09
N PRO A 177 6.75 2.55 -22.23
CA PRO A 177 6.55 1.60 -21.14
C PRO A 177 7.71 0.61 -21.04
N VAL A 178 8.11 0.29 -19.80
CA VAL A 178 9.20 -0.63 -19.51
C VAL A 178 8.82 -1.55 -18.35
N ALA A 179 9.32 -2.78 -18.38
CA ALA A 179 9.22 -3.70 -17.26
C ALA A 179 10.46 -3.58 -16.35
N LEU A 180 10.23 -3.55 -15.04
CA LEU A 180 11.24 -3.78 -14.01
C LEU A 180 11.42 -5.28 -13.80
N MET A 181 12.62 -5.76 -14.02
CA MET A 181 12.98 -7.17 -13.90
C MET A 181 13.97 -7.36 -12.74
N ALA A 182 13.56 -8.05 -11.68
CA ALA A 182 14.41 -8.35 -10.55
C ALA A 182 15.50 -9.37 -10.93
N LYS A 183 16.76 -8.99 -10.68
CA LYS A 183 17.91 -9.89 -10.66
C LYS A 183 18.26 -10.32 -9.24
N LYS A 184 17.93 -9.49 -8.26
CA LYS A 184 18.14 -9.76 -6.84
C LYS A 184 17.20 -8.95 -5.95
N TYR A 185 16.64 -9.62 -4.95
CA TYR A 185 15.93 -8.96 -3.85
C TYR A 185 16.85 -8.76 -2.65
N SER A 186 16.54 -7.77 -1.83
CA SER A 186 17.14 -7.64 -0.50
C SER A 186 16.77 -8.83 0.38
N ASP A 187 17.62 -9.18 1.34
CA ASP A 187 17.40 -10.30 2.26
C ASP A 187 16.08 -10.17 3.06
N LEU A 188 15.59 -8.93 3.24
CA LEU A 188 14.33 -8.65 3.91
C LEU A 188 13.09 -9.06 3.10
N PHE A 189 13.25 -9.28 1.80
CA PHE A 189 12.21 -9.68 0.85
C PHE A 189 12.44 -11.11 0.32
N GLY A 190 13.22 -11.92 1.05
CA GLY A 190 13.67 -13.24 0.62
C GLY A 190 12.53 -14.17 0.16
N GLY A 191 12.81 -14.98 -0.86
CA GLY A 191 11.90 -15.99 -1.41
C GLY A 191 11.09 -15.56 -2.64
N GLY A 192 11.26 -14.32 -3.13
CA GLY A 192 10.63 -13.87 -4.38
C GLY A 192 11.25 -14.52 -5.62
N GLU A 193 10.40 -14.90 -6.59
CA GLU A 193 10.86 -15.34 -7.91
C GLU A 193 11.53 -14.17 -8.65
N LEU A 194 12.68 -14.45 -9.27
CA LEU A 194 13.35 -13.49 -10.16
C LEU A 194 12.54 -13.29 -11.44
N GLY A 195 12.73 -12.15 -12.09
CA GLY A 195 12.02 -11.80 -13.33
C GLY A 195 11.08 -10.62 -13.14
N TYR A 196 9.93 -10.64 -13.83
CA TYR A 196 9.01 -9.51 -13.89
C TYR A 196 8.45 -9.13 -12.51
N VAL A 197 8.59 -7.86 -12.15
CA VAL A 197 8.07 -7.31 -10.88
C VAL A 197 7.01 -6.25 -11.10
N HIS A 198 7.30 -5.29 -11.99
CA HIS A 198 6.48 -4.10 -12.14
C HIS A 198 6.60 -3.53 -13.56
N SER A 199 5.66 -2.69 -13.97
CA SER A 199 5.77 -1.88 -15.19
C SER A 199 5.53 -0.42 -14.84
N PHE A 200 6.28 0.45 -15.49
CA PHE A 200 6.16 1.91 -15.41
C PHE A 200 6.50 2.51 -16.78
N VAL A 201 6.34 3.82 -16.94
CA VAL A 201 6.75 4.53 -18.17
C VAL A 201 7.84 5.55 -17.86
N PHE A 202 8.61 5.94 -18.87
CA PHE A 202 9.47 7.12 -18.79
C PHE A 202 8.75 8.33 -19.37
N ASP A 203 8.78 9.45 -18.63
CA ASP A 203 8.44 10.74 -19.21
C ASP A 203 9.61 11.32 -20.03
N ASN A 204 9.36 12.43 -20.70
CA ASN A 204 10.34 13.11 -21.56
C ASN A 204 11.56 13.63 -20.79
N ASP A 205 11.46 13.75 -19.47
CA ASP A 205 12.56 14.17 -18.59
C ASP A 205 13.35 12.97 -18.03
N GLY A 206 13.01 11.74 -18.43
CA GLY A 206 13.65 10.51 -17.98
C GLY A 206 13.23 10.02 -16.60
N ASN A 207 12.14 10.55 -16.04
CA ASN A 207 11.62 10.08 -14.76
C ASN A 207 10.68 8.89 -14.96
N ALA A 208 10.69 7.97 -13.99
CA ALA A 208 9.79 6.84 -13.99
C ALA A 208 8.42 7.25 -13.43
N ILE A 209 7.36 6.89 -14.13
CA ILE A 209 5.98 7.15 -13.74
C ILE A 209 5.23 5.83 -13.60
N ASP A 210 4.70 5.58 -12.42
CA ASP A 210 3.72 4.53 -12.16
C ASP A 210 2.45 5.11 -11.52
N ILE A 211 1.54 4.23 -11.10
CA ILE A 211 0.30 4.60 -10.42
C ILE A 211 0.51 5.34 -9.09
N TRP A 212 1.69 5.21 -8.47
CA TRP A 212 2.00 5.86 -7.21
C TRP A 212 2.59 7.26 -7.39
N GLY A 213 3.03 7.59 -8.61
CA GLY A 213 3.45 8.92 -9.02
C GLY A 213 4.74 8.91 -9.84
N LYS A 214 5.33 10.10 -10.00
CA LYS A 214 6.63 10.32 -10.63
C LYS A 214 7.77 10.13 -9.63
N ASP A 215 8.73 9.26 -9.94
CA ASP A 215 9.89 8.95 -9.09
C ASP A 215 11.10 8.47 -9.91
N THR A 216 12.20 8.15 -9.22
CA THR A 216 13.37 7.47 -9.80
C THR A 216 13.14 5.95 -9.89
N VAL A 217 13.77 5.28 -10.85
CA VAL A 217 13.67 3.81 -11.00
C VAL A 217 14.13 3.10 -9.73
N GLU A 218 15.17 3.63 -9.08
CA GLU A 218 15.73 3.09 -7.84
C GLU A 218 14.70 3.13 -6.70
N ASN A 219 13.96 4.23 -6.56
CA ASN A 219 12.89 4.34 -5.56
C ASN A 219 11.71 3.42 -5.88
N ILE A 220 11.36 3.25 -7.17
CA ILE A 220 10.36 2.26 -7.59
C ILE A 220 10.84 0.85 -7.20
N ALA A 221 12.06 0.46 -7.57
CA ALA A 221 12.62 -0.86 -7.28
C ALA A 221 12.68 -1.16 -5.78
N GLN A 222 13.07 -0.19 -4.95
CA GLN A 222 13.11 -0.33 -3.50
C GLN A 222 11.75 -0.62 -2.86
N ARG A 223 10.63 -0.13 -3.43
CA ARG A 223 9.28 -0.45 -2.94
C ARG A 223 8.99 -1.95 -3.02
N TYR A 224 9.54 -2.61 -4.04
CA TYR A 224 9.45 -4.05 -4.26
C TYR A 224 10.61 -4.84 -3.66
N GLY A 225 11.50 -4.18 -2.90
CA GLY A 225 12.67 -4.82 -2.30
C GLY A 225 13.73 -5.28 -3.29
N VAL A 226 13.69 -4.78 -4.53
CA VAL A 226 14.65 -5.14 -5.59
C VAL A 226 15.91 -4.29 -5.43
N VAL A 227 17.07 -4.95 -5.36
CA VAL A 227 18.38 -4.29 -5.18
C VAL A 227 19.27 -4.35 -6.41
N GLU A 228 19.01 -5.32 -7.31
CA GLU A 228 19.64 -5.40 -8.62
C GLU A 228 18.55 -5.72 -9.64
N TYR A 229 18.50 -4.97 -10.74
CA TYR A 229 17.46 -5.08 -11.76
C TYR A 229 17.98 -4.79 -13.17
N GLU A 230 17.19 -5.21 -14.15
CA GLU A 230 17.25 -4.73 -15.53
C GLU A 230 15.89 -4.13 -15.94
N LEU A 231 15.88 -3.32 -16.99
CA LEU A 231 14.67 -2.79 -17.60
C LEU A 231 14.45 -3.44 -18.96
N SER A 232 13.21 -3.82 -19.28
CA SER A 232 12.90 -4.55 -20.52
C SER A 232 11.57 -4.10 -21.13
N GLU A 233 11.63 -3.44 -22.28
CA GLU A 233 10.44 -3.16 -23.10
C GLU A 233 9.84 -4.43 -23.71
N PRO A 234 10.64 -5.38 -24.26
CA PRO A 234 10.08 -6.62 -24.79
C PRO A 234 9.31 -7.40 -23.74
N GLU A 235 9.77 -7.42 -22.48
CA GLU A 235 9.07 -8.13 -21.43
C GLU A 235 7.77 -7.43 -21.01
N HIS A 236 7.73 -6.09 -21.01
CA HIS A 236 6.48 -5.36 -20.81
C HIS A 236 5.42 -5.78 -21.84
N VAL A 237 5.80 -5.83 -23.12
CA VAL A 237 4.91 -6.24 -24.23
C VAL A 237 4.48 -7.70 -24.07
N ASN A 238 5.40 -8.61 -23.74
CA ASN A 238 5.13 -10.02 -23.50
C ASN A 238 4.10 -10.23 -22.38
N VAL A 239 4.28 -9.53 -21.24
CA VAL A 239 3.33 -9.57 -20.12
C VAL A 239 1.98 -9.01 -20.53
N ASN A 240 1.94 -7.88 -21.24
CA ASN A 240 0.70 -7.28 -21.71
C ASN A 240 -0.10 -8.24 -22.61
N GLN A 241 0.59 -8.89 -23.56
CA GLN A 241 -0.03 -9.87 -24.45
C GLN A 241 -0.56 -11.09 -23.68
N LYS A 242 0.20 -11.60 -22.69
CA LYS A 242 -0.26 -12.70 -21.83
C LYS A 242 -1.50 -12.32 -21.02
N LEU A 243 -1.56 -11.11 -20.47
CA LEU A 243 -2.74 -10.63 -19.74
C LEU A 243 -3.95 -10.56 -20.67
N LYS A 244 -3.77 -10.05 -21.89
CA LYS A 244 -4.84 -9.95 -22.89
C LYS A 244 -5.38 -11.31 -23.31
N THR A 245 -4.50 -12.30 -23.50
CA THR A 245 -4.90 -13.67 -23.89
C THR A 245 -5.50 -14.47 -22.74
N ASN A 246 -4.89 -14.42 -21.55
CA ASN A 246 -5.25 -15.29 -20.43
C ASN A 246 -6.43 -14.75 -19.61
N SER A 247 -6.72 -13.45 -19.69
CA SER A 247 -7.70 -12.77 -18.83
C SER A 247 -8.35 -11.56 -19.52
N PRO A 248 -8.96 -11.73 -20.72
CA PRO A 248 -9.40 -10.61 -21.57
C PRO A 248 -10.40 -9.66 -20.87
N GLU A 249 -11.38 -10.18 -20.13
CA GLU A 249 -12.37 -9.35 -19.43
C GLU A 249 -11.72 -8.49 -18.33
N ASN A 250 -10.80 -9.09 -17.55
CA ASN A 250 -10.07 -8.35 -16.52
C ASN A 250 -9.08 -7.36 -17.12
N TYR A 251 -8.48 -7.70 -18.27
CA TYR A 251 -7.62 -6.81 -19.03
C TYR A 251 -8.39 -5.54 -19.42
N GLU A 252 -9.54 -5.69 -20.07
CA GLU A 252 -10.36 -4.56 -20.54
C GLU A 252 -10.81 -3.68 -19.38
N LYS A 253 -11.38 -4.28 -18.33
CA LYS A 253 -11.79 -3.56 -17.12
C LYS A 253 -10.67 -2.73 -16.49
N MET A 254 -9.48 -3.33 -16.33
CA MET A 254 -8.36 -2.64 -15.68
C MET A 254 -7.69 -1.62 -16.61
N TYR A 255 -7.73 -1.83 -17.93
CA TYR A 255 -7.31 -0.84 -18.91
C TYR A 255 -8.24 0.38 -18.91
N GLU A 256 -9.55 0.20 -18.96
CA GLU A 256 -10.53 1.29 -18.86
C GLU A 256 -10.36 2.09 -17.56
N LYS A 257 -10.16 1.39 -16.44
CA LYS A 257 -9.86 2.03 -15.16
C LYS A 257 -8.56 2.84 -15.22
N SER A 258 -7.53 2.34 -15.91
CA SER A 258 -6.28 3.07 -16.13
C SER A 258 -6.54 4.36 -16.91
N VAL A 259 -7.27 4.28 -18.03
CA VAL A 259 -7.62 5.43 -18.86
C VAL A 259 -8.37 6.50 -18.05
N ALA A 260 -9.35 6.10 -17.25
CA ALA A 260 -10.10 7.03 -16.40
C ALA A 260 -9.18 7.78 -15.41
N ILE A 261 -8.30 7.04 -14.72
CA ILE A 261 -7.34 7.62 -13.78
C ILE A 261 -6.34 8.54 -14.49
N ILE A 262 -5.82 8.12 -15.65
CA ILE A 262 -4.86 8.91 -16.42
C ILE A 262 -5.48 10.24 -16.86
N ASN A 263 -6.73 10.22 -17.32
CA ASN A 263 -7.41 11.44 -17.73
C ASN A 263 -7.73 12.38 -16.56
N GLU A 264 -7.99 11.83 -15.36
CA GLU A 264 -8.25 12.64 -14.16
C GLU A 264 -6.96 13.23 -13.56
N TYR A 265 -5.89 12.44 -13.47
CA TYR A 265 -4.70 12.78 -12.68
C TYR A 265 -3.45 13.12 -13.51
N PHE A 266 -3.38 12.73 -14.78
CA PHE A 266 -2.25 12.99 -15.68
C PHE A 266 -2.74 13.82 -16.88
N PRO A 267 -2.97 15.14 -16.67
CA PRO A 267 -3.47 16.01 -17.72
C PRO A 267 -2.51 15.97 -18.91
N ALA A 268 -3.07 16.04 -20.12
CA ALA A 268 -2.27 16.12 -21.33
C ALA A 268 -1.33 17.32 -21.26
N ILE A 269 -0.07 17.11 -21.65
CA ILE A 269 0.86 18.21 -21.88
C ILE A 269 0.27 19.03 -23.04
N LYS A 270 -0.07 20.30 -22.75
CA LYS A 270 -0.53 21.24 -23.77
C LYS A 270 0.63 21.71 -24.65
#